data_AF-C6J4A5-F1
#
_entry.id   AF-C6J4A5-F1
#
_cell.length_a   1.000
_cell.length_b   1.000
_cell.length_c   1.000
_cell.angle_alpha   90.00
_cell.angle_beta   90.00
_cell.angle_gamma   90.00
#
_symmetry.space_group_name_H-M   'P 1'
#
loop_
_entity.id
_entity.type
_entity.pdbx_description
1 polymer ?
#
loop_
_entity_poly.entity_id
_entity_poly.type
_entity_poly.pdbx_seq_one_letter_code
_entity_poly.pdbx_strand_id
1 'polypeptide(L)'
;MFRTLFWATITSLLLIVLHLIPILLTFGPNLGANLVYPDMELVRFIRVGSFIETMDPILIILWLTSIFVKIAFVVFTAVLCIAQLTGVKDHKPFTLPVVAFVSIYAMSIARTPPEIISFLSWEGAPMFFFAEFLIPSFYWLVAAIRKKASGSKTAKPAGSTPTG
;
A
#
# COMPACT_ATOMS: atom_id res chain seq x y z
N MET A 1 -1.70 -5.47 20.97
CA MET A 1 -1.36 -5.59 19.53
C MET A 1 -2.45 -6.32 18.75
N PHE A 2 -2.78 -7.58 19.04
CA PHE A 2 -3.83 -8.32 18.31
C PHE A 2 -5.22 -7.69 18.32
N ARG A 3 -5.65 -7.10 19.45
CA ARG A 3 -6.93 -6.38 19.54
C ARG A 3 -6.98 -5.18 18.58
N THR A 4 -5.90 -4.41 18.46
CA THR A 4 -5.82 -3.24 17.57
C THR A 4 -5.80 -3.66 16.10
N LEU A 5 -5.07 -4.73 15.76
CA LEU A 5 -5.06 -5.28 14.40
C LEU A 5 -6.46 -5.78 14.01
N PHE A 6 -7.15 -6.47 14.92
CA PHE A 6 -8.50 -6.97 14.68
C PHE A 6 -9.49 -5.82 14.43
N TRP A 7 -9.47 -4.77 15.25
CA TRP A 7 -10.31 -3.58 15.03
C TRP A 7 -9.97 -2.88 13.71
N ALA A 8 -8.70 -2.75 13.36
CA ALA A 8 -8.27 -2.14 12.09
C ALA A 8 -8.75 -2.94 10.86
N THR A 9 -8.72 -4.27 10.94
CA THR A 9 -9.24 -5.13 9.85
C THR A 9 -10.75 -4.98 9.72
N ILE A 10 -11.49 -4.94 10.84
CA ILE A 10 -12.95 -4.75 10.82
C ILE A 10 -13.31 -3.39 10.24
N THR A 11 -12.65 -2.31 10.67
CA THR A 11 -12.95 -0.97 10.13
C THR A 11 -12.63 -0.89 8.65
N SER A 12 -11.52 -1.47 8.20
CA SER A 12 -11.18 -1.57 6.77
C SER A 12 -12.26 -2.31 5.98
N LEU A 13 -12.68 -3.49 6.46
CA LEU A 13 -13.72 -4.29 5.81
C LEU A 13 -15.05 -3.52 5.73
N LEU A 14 -15.43 -2.85 6.81
CA LEU A 14 -16.65 -2.06 6.87
C LEU A 14 -16.63 -0.90 5.86
N LEU A 15 -15.50 -0.20 5.71
CA LEU A 15 -15.34 0.86 4.71
C LEU A 15 -15.43 0.33 3.28
N ILE A 16 -14.83 -0.83 2.99
CA ILE A 16 -14.91 -1.48 1.67
C ILE A 16 -16.36 -1.83 1.33
N VAL A 17 -17.08 -2.44 2.28
CA VAL A 17 -18.49 -2.80 2.07
C VAL A 17 -19.36 -1.56 1.89
N LEU A 18 -19.16 -0.52 2.71
CA LEU A 18 -19.88 0.75 2.59
C LEU A 18 -19.67 1.41 1.23
N HIS A 19 -18.48 1.25 0.65
CA HIS A 19 -18.15 1.74 -0.67
C HIS A 19 -18.78 0.93 -1.81
N LEU A 20 -18.84 -0.40 -1.69
CA LEU A 20 -19.42 -1.28 -2.71
C LEU A 20 -20.95 -1.19 -2.79
N ILE A 21 -21.65 -0.94 -1.67
CA ILE A 21 -23.11 -0.91 -1.63
C ILE A 21 -23.71 0.09 -2.63
N PRO A 22 -23.33 1.39 -2.65
CA PRO A 22 -23.86 2.35 -3.62
C PRO A 22 -23.63 1.95 -5.08
N ILE A 23 -22.46 1.37 -5.38
CA ILE A 23 -22.10 0.94 -6.74
C ILE A 23 -23.03 -0.19 -7.18
N LEU A 24 -23.20 -1.21 -6.33
CA LEU A 24 -24.04 -2.37 -6.63
C LEU A 24 -25.54 -2.02 -6.68
N LEU A 25 -26.01 -1.11 -5.83
CA LEU A 25 -27.40 -0.65 -5.85
C LEU A 25 -27.70 0.21 -7.09
N THR A 26 -26.74 0.98 -7.58
CA THR A 26 -26.92 1.88 -8.72
C THR A 26 -26.79 1.15 -10.06
N PHE A 27 -25.72 0.38 -10.23
CA PHE A 27 -25.38 -0.24 -11.51
C PHE A 27 -25.74 -1.73 -11.57
N GLY A 28 -26.05 -2.36 -10.43
CA GLY A 28 -26.20 -3.81 -10.35
C GLY A 28 -24.85 -4.55 -10.44
N PRO A 29 -24.84 -5.86 -10.16
CA PRO A 29 -23.61 -6.65 -10.11
C PRO A 29 -22.94 -6.85 -11.48
N ASN A 30 -23.73 -6.93 -12.57
CA ASN A 30 -23.18 -7.16 -13.91
C ASN A 30 -22.53 -5.91 -14.51
N LEU A 31 -23.21 -4.75 -14.48
CA LEU A 31 -22.62 -3.52 -15.01
C LEU A 31 -21.56 -2.97 -14.06
N GLY A 32 -21.79 -3.03 -12.74
CA GLY A 32 -20.84 -2.65 -11.71
C GLY A 32 -19.45 -3.29 -11.88
N ALA A 33 -19.42 -4.60 -12.12
CA ALA A 33 -18.18 -5.35 -12.29
C ALA A 33 -17.43 -5.05 -13.61
N ASN A 34 -18.10 -4.47 -14.61
CA ASN A 34 -17.50 -4.13 -15.90
C ASN A 34 -17.13 -2.65 -16.01
N LEU A 35 -17.44 -1.83 -15.00
CA LEU A 35 -17.03 -0.44 -14.95
C LEU A 35 -15.55 -0.34 -14.62
N VAL A 36 -14.82 0.41 -15.45
CA VAL A 36 -13.38 0.65 -15.24
C VAL A 36 -13.13 1.56 -14.03
N TYR A 37 -13.99 2.55 -13.82
CA TYR A 37 -13.93 3.49 -12.70
C TYR A 37 -15.33 3.65 -12.08
N PRO A 38 -15.84 2.63 -11.38
CA PRO A 38 -17.21 2.62 -10.88
C PRO A 38 -17.51 3.80 -9.96
N ASP A 39 -16.53 4.27 -9.20
CA ASP A 39 -16.65 5.40 -8.28
C ASP A 39 -16.87 6.72 -9.02
N MET A 40 -16.13 6.92 -10.12
CA MET A 40 -16.28 8.13 -10.94
C MET A 40 -17.61 8.12 -11.67
N GLU A 41 -18.05 6.96 -12.15
CA GLU A 41 -19.34 6.79 -12.81
C GLU A 41 -20.50 6.95 -11.81
N LEU A 42 -20.33 6.50 -10.57
CA LEU A 42 -21.31 6.71 -9.50
C LEU A 42 -21.50 8.21 -9.20
N VAL A 43 -20.41 8.97 -9.10
CA VAL A 43 -20.47 10.42 -8.88
C VAL A 43 -21.18 11.13 -10.05
N ARG A 44 -20.90 10.71 -11.29
CA ARG A 44 -21.60 11.21 -12.49
C ARG A 44 -23.07 10.84 -12.51
N PHE A 45 -23.44 9.66 -12.01
CA PHE A 45 -24.81 9.18 -11.99
C PHE A 45 -25.69 9.89 -10.94
N ILE A 46 -25.15 10.20 -9.76
CA ILE A 46 -25.88 10.86 -8.65
C ILE A 46 -26.12 12.36 -8.91
N ARG A 47 -25.97 12.85 -10.15
CA ARG A 47 -26.28 14.22 -10.57
C ARG A 47 -27.78 14.55 -10.46
N VAL A 48 -28.27 14.67 -9.23
CA VAL A 48 -29.64 15.06 -8.85
C VAL A 48 -29.62 16.56 -8.55
N GLY A 49 -29.64 17.38 -9.60
CA GLY A 49 -29.76 18.84 -9.53
C GLY A 49 -28.47 19.64 -9.75
N SER A 50 -28.63 20.87 -10.26
CA SER A 50 -27.57 21.79 -10.70
C SER A 50 -26.53 22.17 -9.64
N PHE A 51 -26.80 21.90 -8.35
CA PHE A 51 -25.90 22.22 -7.23
C PHE A 51 -24.75 21.21 -7.07
N ILE A 52 -25.00 19.91 -7.28
CA ILE A 52 -23.96 18.87 -7.22
C ILE A 52 -23.09 18.89 -8.48
N GLU A 53 -23.62 19.37 -9.60
CA GLU A 53 -22.92 19.47 -10.88
C GLU A 53 -21.69 20.39 -10.84
N THR A 54 -21.67 21.36 -9.91
CA THR A 54 -20.53 22.29 -9.73
C THR A 54 -19.46 21.74 -8.76
N MET A 55 -19.75 20.68 -8.00
CA MET A 55 -18.84 20.09 -7.01
C MET A 55 -17.87 19.06 -7.61
N ASP A 56 -18.13 18.57 -8.82
CA ASP A 56 -17.28 17.59 -9.53
C ASP A 56 -15.79 17.99 -9.60
N PRO A 57 -15.42 19.25 -9.90
CA PRO A 57 -14.01 19.65 -9.95
C PRO A 57 -13.32 19.57 -8.57
N ILE A 58 -14.02 19.88 -7.48
CA ILE A 58 -13.45 19.88 -6.13
C ILE A 58 -13.08 18.46 -5.72
N LEU A 59 -13.95 17.48 -6.01
CA LEU A 59 -13.68 16.07 -5.73
C LEU A 59 -12.48 15.55 -6.52
N ILE A 60 -12.37 15.93 -7.80
CA ILE A 60 -11.22 15.56 -8.65
C ILE A 60 -9.93 16.19 -8.12
N ILE A 61 -9.95 17.45 -7.70
CA ILE A 61 -8.77 18.13 -7.13
C ILE A 61 -8.33 17.45 -5.84
N LEU A 62 -9.27 17.12 -4.94
CA LEU A 62 -8.97 16.43 -3.68
C LEU A 62 -8.39 15.04 -3.95
N TRP A 63 -8.95 14.32 -4.92
CA TRP A 63 -8.47 13.00 -5.33
C TRP A 63 -7.06 13.07 -5.94
N LEU A 64 -6.82 14.00 -6.87
CA LEU A 64 -5.51 14.23 -7.47
C LEU A 64 -4.46 14.62 -6.43
N THR A 65 -4.82 15.49 -5.49
CA THR A 65 -3.93 15.89 -4.38
C THR A 65 -3.59 14.69 -3.50
N SER A 66 -4.56 13.82 -3.21
CA SER A 66 -4.34 12.61 -2.44
C SER A 66 -3.38 11.65 -3.14
N ILE A 67 -3.54 11.45 -4.45
CA ILE A 67 -2.62 10.65 -5.27
C ILE A 67 -1.22 11.25 -5.27
N PHE A 68 -1.13 12.57 -5.47
CA PHE A 68 0.15 13.28 -5.48
C PHE A 68 0.91 13.10 -4.16
N VAL A 69 0.25 13.34 -3.03
CA VAL A 69 0.85 13.17 -1.69
C VAL A 69 1.27 11.72 -1.47
N LYS A 70 0.45 10.75 -1.89
CA LYS A 70 0.76 9.32 -1.79
C LYS A 70 2.02 8.97 -2.60
N ILE A 71 2.11 9.40 -3.85
CA ILE A 71 3.28 9.14 -4.71
C ILE A 71 4.53 9.78 -4.12
N ALA A 72 4.45 11.05 -3.72
CA ALA A 72 5.57 11.77 -3.11
C ALA A 72 6.06 11.05 -1.85
N PHE A 73 5.14 10.60 -1.00
CA PHE A 73 5.47 9.84 0.21
C PHE A 73 6.18 8.51 -0.11
N VAL A 74 5.67 7.73 -1.07
CA VAL A 74 6.28 6.45 -1.46
C VAL A 74 7.67 6.65 -2.06
N VAL A 75 7.86 7.64 -2.94
CA VAL A 75 9.17 7.93 -3.53
C VAL A 75 10.15 8.41 -2.46
N PHE A 76 9.72 9.28 -1.56
CA PHE A 76 10.56 9.73 -0.44
C PHE A 76 11.00 8.56 0.45
N THR A 77 10.08 7.66 0.77
CA THR A 77 10.38 6.46 1.57
C THR A 77 11.36 5.54 0.84
N ALA A 78 11.20 5.35 -0.47
CA ALA A 78 12.13 4.56 -1.29
C ALA A 78 13.55 5.15 -1.30
N VAL A 79 13.68 6.47 -1.45
CA VAL A 79 14.97 7.17 -1.39
C VAL A 79 15.64 6.97 -0.03
N LEU A 80 14.88 7.05 1.07
CA LEU A 80 15.41 6.78 2.41
C LEU A 80 15.87 5.33 2.57
N CYS A 81 15.10 4.35 2.08
CA CYS A 81 15.50 2.94 2.11
C CYS A 81 16.82 2.73 1.35
N ILE A 82 16.99 3.34 0.18
CA ILE A 82 18.23 3.24 -0.61
C ILE A 82 19.41 3.88 0.13
N ALA A 83 19.21 5.06 0.74
CA ALA A 83 20.25 5.72 1.52
C ALA A 83 20.68 4.86 2.72
N GLN A 84 19.73 4.21 3.40
CA GLN A 84 20.01 3.30 4.52
C GLN A 84 20.75 2.03 4.07
N LEU A 85 20.38 1.45 2.93
CA LEU A 85 21.06 0.28 2.36
C LEU A 85 22.49 0.59 1.90
N THR A 86 22.73 1.80 1.39
CA THR A 86 24.05 2.25 0.93
C THR A 86 24.91 2.83 2.05
N GLY A 87 24.35 3.02 3.25
CA GLY A 87 25.06 3.58 4.40
C GLY A 87 25.38 5.07 4.28
N VAL A 88 24.77 5.78 3.33
CA VAL A 88 25.03 7.21 3.08
C VAL A 88 24.16 8.05 4.03
N LYS A 89 24.78 8.99 4.74
CA LYS A 89 24.09 9.88 5.69
C LYS A 89 23.11 10.84 4.99
N ASP A 90 23.44 11.27 3.78
CA ASP A 90 22.63 12.21 3.00
C ASP A 90 21.82 11.48 1.92
N HIS A 91 20.50 11.61 1.97
CA HIS A 91 19.56 11.00 1.03
C HIS A 91 19.33 11.86 -0.24
N LYS A 92 19.66 13.16 -0.18
CA LYS A 92 19.52 14.14 -1.28
C LYS A 92 20.09 13.69 -2.65
N PRO A 93 21.30 13.10 -2.74
CA PRO A 93 21.85 12.72 -4.04
C PRO A 93 21.07 11.59 -4.73
N PHE A 94 20.34 10.76 -3.97
CA PHE A 94 19.53 9.68 -4.53
C PHE A 94 18.12 10.12 -4.95
N THR A 95 17.65 11.29 -4.50
CA THR A 95 16.30 11.77 -4.83
C THR A 95 16.11 11.93 -6.34
N LEU A 96 17.02 12.61 -7.03
CA LEU A 96 16.91 12.85 -8.48
C LEU A 96 16.96 11.56 -9.30
N PRO A 97 17.95 10.65 -9.11
CA PRO A 97 17.99 9.37 -9.81
C PRO A 97 16.74 8.51 -9.61
N VAL A 98 16.23 8.43 -8.37
CA VAL A 98 15.06 7.60 -8.06
C VAL A 98 13.80 8.17 -8.71
N VAL A 99 13.59 9.49 -8.61
CA VAL A 99 12.44 10.14 -9.27
C VAL A 99 12.51 9.94 -10.78
N ALA A 100 13.68 10.18 -11.40
CA ALA A 100 13.86 10.00 -12.84
C ALA A 100 13.60 8.54 -13.27
N PHE A 101 14.14 7.57 -12.53
CA PHE A 101 13.91 6.15 -12.78
C PHE A 101 12.44 5.78 -12.68
N VAL A 102 11.75 6.21 -11.62
CA VAL A 102 10.32 5.93 -11.42
C VAL A 102 9.48 6.55 -12.54
N SER A 103 9.78 7.78 -12.96
CA SER A 103 9.06 8.44 -14.06
C SER A 103 9.24 7.71 -15.40
N ILE A 104 10.48 7.30 -15.73
CA ILE A 104 10.77 6.57 -16.96
C ILE A 104 10.12 5.18 -16.93
N TYR A 105 10.22 4.49 -15.79
CA TYR A 105 9.66 3.16 -15.63
C TYR A 105 8.13 3.18 -15.73
N ALA A 106 7.47 4.19 -15.14
CA ALA A 106 6.02 4.38 -15.26
C ALA A 106 5.57 4.55 -16.72
N MET A 107 6.33 5.29 -17.54
CA MET A 107 6.05 5.44 -18.98
C MET A 107 6.29 4.16 -19.79
N SER A 108 7.14 3.26 -19.29
CA SER A 108 7.47 2.01 -19.97
C SER A 108 6.46 0.90 -19.70
N ILE A 109 5.75 0.93 -18.57
CA ILE A 109 4.83 -0.14 -18.16
C ILE A 109 3.54 -0.13 -18.97
N ALA A 110 2.92 1.03 -19.11
CA ALA A 110 1.64 1.14 -19.80
C ALA A 110 1.52 2.50 -20.49
N ARG A 111 1.15 2.48 -21.76
CA ARG A 111 0.95 3.67 -22.59
C ARG A 111 -0.53 3.99 -22.76
N THR A 112 -1.39 2.99 -22.60
CA THR A 112 -2.84 3.12 -22.77
C THR A 112 -3.59 2.78 -21.48
N PRO A 113 -4.76 3.39 -21.22
CA PRO A 113 -5.56 3.06 -20.03
C PRO A 113 -5.92 1.56 -19.89
N PRO A 114 -6.25 0.83 -20.97
CA PRO A 114 -6.48 -0.62 -20.87
C PRO A 114 -5.26 -1.42 -20.41
N GLU A 115 -4.05 -1.05 -20.86
CA GLU A 115 -2.80 -1.69 -20.43
C GLU A 115 -2.53 -1.47 -18.93
N ILE A 116 -2.87 -0.29 -18.39
CA ILE A 116 -2.73 -0.03 -16.95
C ILE A 116 -3.59 -1.03 -16.15
N ILE A 117 -4.82 -1.30 -16.61
CA ILE A 117 -5.75 -2.21 -15.94
C ILE A 117 -5.28 -3.65 -16.04
N SER A 118 -4.85 -4.10 -17.22
CA SER A 118 -4.30 -5.46 -17.39
C SER A 118 -3.05 -5.66 -16.53
N PHE A 119 -2.19 -4.64 -16.47
CA PHE A 119 -1.02 -4.66 -15.61
C PHE A 119 -1.38 -4.70 -14.11
N LEU A 120 -2.33 -3.88 -13.64
CA LEU A 120 -2.71 -3.88 -12.23
C LEU A 120 -3.39 -5.20 -11.79
N SER A 121 -4.14 -5.84 -12.68
CA SER A 121 -4.96 -7.01 -12.35
C SER A 121 -4.23 -8.34 -12.53
N TRP A 122 -3.46 -8.49 -13.60
CA TRP A 122 -2.87 -9.79 -13.98
C TRP A 122 -1.36 -9.76 -14.04
N GLU A 123 -0.77 -8.81 -14.77
CA GLU A 123 0.67 -8.88 -15.10
C GLU A 123 1.56 -8.43 -13.94
N GLY A 124 1.19 -7.35 -13.25
CA GLY A 124 1.88 -6.79 -12.10
C GLY A 124 1.43 -7.36 -10.75
N ALA A 125 0.28 -8.03 -10.70
CA ALA A 125 -0.27 -8.56 -9.46
C ALA A 125 0.70 -9.49 -8.70
N PRO A 126 1.39 -10.46 -9.34
CA PRO A 126 2.37 -11.29 -8.65
C PRO A 126 3.48 -10.45 -8.00
N MET A 127 4.00 -9.43 -8.72
CA MET A 127 5.06 -8.56 -8.23
C MET A 127 4.63 -7.79 -6.97
N PHE A 128 3.41 -7.26 -6.95
CA PHE A 128 2.85 -6.56 -5.80
C PHE A 128 2.66 -7.49 -4.60
N PHE A 129 2.10 -8.68 -4.81
CA PHE A 129 1.96 -9.67 -3.73
C PHE A 129 3.30 -10.09 -3.15
N PHE A 130 4.32 -10.32 -3.99
CA PHE A 130 5.67 -10.60 -3.53
C PHE A 130 6.22 -9.43 -2.71
N ALA A 131 6.13 -8.19 -3.19
CA ALA A 131 6.65 -7.04 -2.45
C ALA A 131 5.97 -6.85 -1.08
N GLU A 132 4.65 -6.99 -1.00
CA GLU A 132 3.89 -6.81 0.24
C GLU A 132 4.11 -7.94 1.27
N PHE A 133 4.25 -9.19 0.83
CA PHE A 133 4.50 -10.31 1.74
C PHE A 133 5.98 -10.52 2.07
N LEU A 134 6.89 -10.17 1.17
CA LEU A 134 8.33 -10.39 1.36
C LEU A 134 8.89 -9.53 2.50
N ILE A 135 8.49 -8.26 2.59
CA ILE A 135 9.03 -7.35 3.63
C ILE A 135 8.66 -7.82 5.05
N PRO A 136 7.38 -8.10 5.38
CA PRO A 136 7.01 -8.59 6.71
C PRO A 136 7.56 -9.98 7.02
N SER A 137 7.59 -10.88 6.03
CA SER A 137 8.12 -12.24 6.23
C SER A 137 9.62 -12.24 6.49
N PHE A 138 10.39 -11.41 5.78
CA PHE A 138 11.82 -11.25 6.02
C PHE A 138 12.08 -10.67 7.41
N TYR A 139 11.35 -9.63 7.82
CA TYR A 139 11.45 -9.07 9.16
C TYR A 139 11.13 -10.11 10.24
N TRP A 140 10.06 -10.90 10.06
CA TRP A 140 9.67 -11.96 10.98
C TRP A 140 10.72 -13.08 11.06
N LEU A 141 11.30 -13.48 9.93
CA LEU A 141 12.33 -14.49 9.85
C LEU A 141 13.59 -14.05 10.60
N VAL A 142 14.05 -12.82 10.38
CA VAL A 142 15.19 -12.24 11.12
C VAL A 142 14.89 -12.19 12.63
N ALA A 143 13.69 -11.77 13.01
CA ALA A 143 13.28 -11.75 14.43
C ALA A 143 13.26 -13.15 15.06
N ALA A 144 12.78 -14.17 14.33
CA ALA A 144 12.75 -15.55 14.80
C ALA A 144 14.16 -16.13 15.00
N ILE A 145 15.08 -15.88 14.06
CA ILE A 145 16.49 -16.30 14.18
C ILE A 145 17.15 -15.64 15.38
N ARG A 146 16.97 -14.33 15.59
CA ARG A 146 17.55 -13.61 16.74
C ARG A 146 17.01 -14.11 18.08
N LYS A 147 15.71 -14.43 18.15
CA LYS A 147 15.09 -15.00 19.37
C LYS A 147 15.67 -16.37 19.71
N LYS A 148 15.90 -17.23 18.71
CA LYS A 148 16.51 -18.55 18.89
C LYS A 148 17.98 -18.46 19.34
N ALA A 149 18.74 -17.50 18.80
CA ALA A 149 20.12 -17.24 19.21
C ALA A 149 20.23 -16.68 20.65
N SER A 150 19.26 -15.86 21.08
CA SER A 150 19.26 -15.29 22.44
C SER A 150 18.73 -16.26 23.51
N GLY A 151 17.85 -17.20 23.17
CA GLY A 151 17.35 -18.24 24.09
C GLY A 151 18.40 -19.29 24.49
N SER A 152 19.50 -19.41 23.73
CA SER A 152 20.60 -20.32 24.03
C SER A 152 21.53 -19.84 25.16
N LYS A 153 21.45 -18.56 25.59
CA LYS A 153 22.38 -17.99 26.58
C LYS A 153 21.88 -17.99 28.03
N THR A 154 20.65 -18.41 28.31
CA THR A 154 20.06 -18.32 29.68
C THR A 154 19.93 -19.68 30.39
N ALA A 155 20.36 -20.79 29.78
CA ALA A 155 20.35 -22.10 30.45
C ALA A 155 21.73 -22.46 31.02
N LYS A 156 22.17 -21.77 32.08
CA LYS A 156 23.13 -22.36 33.03
C LYS A 156 22.46 -22.39 34.41
N PRO A 157 21.98 -23.55 34.87
CA PRO A 157 21.44 -23.67 36.21
C PRO A 157 22.57 -23.54 37.22
N ALA A 158 22.44 -22.58 38.14
CA ALA A 158 23.25 -22.49 39.32
C ALA A 158 22.84 -23.60 40.31
N GLY A 159 23.58 -24.71 40.29
CA GLY A 159 23.77 -25.61 41.42
C GLY A 159 25.28 -25.91 41.47
N SER A 160 25.97 -26.03 42.59
CA SER A 160 25.61 -26.36 43.96
C SER A 160 26.79 -25.98 44.88
N THR A 161 26.52 -25.54 46.11
CA THR A 161 27.49 -25.35 47.21
C THR A 161 28.28 -26.65 47.49
N PRO A 162 29.52 -26.59 48.04
CA PRO A 162 29.65 -26.79 49.49
C PRO A 162 30.79 -26.00 50.18
N THR A 163 30.58 -25.87 51.49
CA THR A 163 31.47 -25.51 52.62
C THR A 163 32.97 -25.71 52.46
N GLY A 164 33.72 -24.76 53.03
CA GLY A 164 35.12 -24.86 53.48
C GLY A 164 35.42 -23.71 54.43
#